data_AF-A0A6B9FIG5-F1
#
_entry.id   AF-A0A6B9FIG5-F1
#
_cell.length_a   1.000
_cell.length_b   1.000
_cell.length_c   1.000
_cell.angle_alpha   90.00
_cell.angle_beta   90.00
_cell.angle_gamma   90.00
#
_symmetry.space_group_name_H-M   'P 1'
#
loop_
_entity.id
_entity.type
_entity.pdbx_description
1 polymer ?
#
loop_
_entity_poly.entity_id
_entity_poly.type
_entity_poly.pdbx_seq_one_letter_code
_entity_poly.pdbx_strand_id
1 'polypeptide(L)'
;MRCTRIAVCAAIAAAVVSPAAGGQPFVPTERAAIALVRDHRTAGFTTIARTLAFAERATGGAFRFGGYQVDYRPDAPFARVRICYRLGIDPPTCGLDYRVAVNPSHVEPADRYNGLTRDLEHGPRAFLRALAREADLQRQPDVLRRIEAALDPYNPYDWR
;
A
#
# COMPACT_ATOMS: atom_id res chain seq x y z
N MET A 1 -35.81 -76.78 -21.41
CA MET A 1 -35.31 -76.52 -20.05
C MET A 1 -34.17 -75.51 -20.18
N ARG A 2 -34.46 -74.21 -19.98
CA ARG A 2 -34.01 -73.37 -18.83
C ARG A 2 -32.49 -73.39 -18.66
N CYS A 3 -31.81 -72.29 -18.99
CA CYS A 3 -31.25 -71.29 -18.04
C CYS A 3 -29.71 -71.36 -18.17
N THR A 4 -28.88 -70.32 -18.24
CA THR A 4 -29.00 -68.87 -18.10
C THR A 4 -27.75 -68.26 -18.73
N ARG A 5 -27.89 -67.26 -19.59
CA ARG A 5 -26.80 -66.38 -20.05
C ARG A 5 -26.43 -65.46 -18.89
N ILE A 6 -25.15 -65.39 -18.51
CA ILE A 6 -24.64 -64.29 -17.66
C ILE A 6 -23.66 -63.50 -18.50
N ALA A 7 -24.16 -62.38 -19.04
CA ALA A 7 -23.35 -61.32 -19.61
C ALA A 7 -22.81 -60.49 -18.44
N VAL A 8 -21.49 -60.46 -18.27
CA VAL A 8 -20.82 -59.57 -17.33
C VAL A 8 -20.78 -58.18 -17.98
N CYS A 9 -21.73 -57.32 -17.62
CA CYS A 9 -21.71 -55.91 -17.96
C CYS A 9 -20.61 -55.21 -17.14
N ALA A 10 -19.46 -54.96 -17.76
CA ALA A 10 -18.44 -54.06 -17.23
C ALA A 10 -18.92 -52.60 -17.42
N ALA A 11 -19.55 -52.04 -16.39
CA ALA A 11 -19.84 -50.61 -16.32
C ALA A 11 -18.61 -49.88 -15.75
N ILE A 12 -17.71 -49.45 -16.63
CA ILE A 12 -16.64 -48.50 -16.26
C ILE A 12 -17.31 -47.13 -16.17
N ALA A 13 -17.63 -46.71 -14.94
CA ALA A 13 -18.05 -45.35 -14.65
C ALA A 13 -16.87 -44.42 -14.93
N ALA A 14 -16.89 -43.76 -16.09
CA ALA A 14 -16.00 -42.65 -16.38
C ALA A 14 -16.37 -41.49 -15.45
N ALA A 15 -15.70 -41.42 -14.30
CA ALA A 15 -15.73 -40.24 -13.46
C ALA A 15 -15.09 -39.10 -14.25
N VAL A 16 -15.93 -38.25 -14.82
CA VAL A 16 -15.52 -36.99 -15.45
C VAL A 16 -14.98 -36.12 -14.32
N VAL A 17 -13.66 -36.11 -14.15
CA VAL A 17 -12.99 -35.14 -13.30
C VAL A 17 -13.15 -33.80 -14.03
N SER A 18 -14.18 -33.04 -13.66
CA SER A 18 -14.26 -31.64 -14.04
C SER A 18 -12.94 -31.00 -13.61
N PRO A 19 -12.14 -30.41 -14.51
CA PRO A 19 -11.03 -29.59 -14.08
C PRO A 19 -11.66 -28.53 -13.18
N ALA A 20 -11.19 -28.44 -11.94
CA ALA A 20 -11.48 -27.32 -11.08
C ALA A 20 -11.30 -26.08 -11.95
N ALA A 21 -12.39 -25.35 -12.20
CA ALA A 21 -12.31 -24.06 -12.84
C ALA A 21 -11.29 -23.30 -12.01
N GLY A 22 -10.06 -23.16 -12.53
CA GLY A 22 -9.03 -22.37 -11.91
C GLY A 22 -9.65 -21.02 -11.73
N GLY A 23 -10.02 -20.70 -10.48
CA GLY A 23 -10.62 -19.42 -10.16
C GLY A 23 -9.65 -18.40 -10.72
N GLN A 24 -10.08 -17.65 -11.75
CA GLN A 24 -9.24 -16.63 -12.32
C GLN A 24 -8.78 -15.76 -11.14
N PRO A 25 -7.47 -15.53 -10.98
CA PRO A 25 -7.00 -14.68 -9.89
C PRO A 25 -7.80 -13.39 -9.98
N PHE A 26 -8.56 -13.09 -8.91
CA PHE A 26 -9.38 -11.89 -8.86
C PHE A 26 -8.43 -10.71 -8.95
N VAL A 27 -8.30 -10.11 -10.14
CA VAL A 27 -7.47 -8.93 -10.34
C VAL A 27 -8.25 -7.76 -9.73
N PRO A 28 -7.75 -7.17 -8.63
CA PRO A 28 -8.46 -6.07 -8.03
C PRO A 28 -8.52 -4.89 -8.99
N THR A 29 -9.66 -4.18 -9.04
CA THR A 29 -9.70 -2.91 -9.79
C THR A 29 -8.73 -1.90 -9.16
N GLU A 30 -8.13 -1.06 -9.99
CA GLU A 30 -7.19 -0.01 -9.55
C GLU A 30 -7.79 0.86 -8.45
N ARG A 31 -9.06 1.25 -8.65
CA ARG A 31 -9.82 2.03 -7.68
C ARG A 31 -9.96 1.32 -6.33
N ALA A 32 -10.21 0.01 -6.32
CA ALA A 32 -10.34 -0.75 -5.08
C ALA A 32 -9.00 -0.83 -4.34
N ALA A 33 -7.89 -1.09 -5.06
CA ALA A 33 -6.56 -1.14 -4.46
C ALA A 33 -6.15 0.22 -3.85
N ILE A 34 -6.40 1.31 -4.58
CA ILE A 34 -6.15 2.67 -4.09
C ILE A 34 -7.00 2.98 -2.86
N ALA A 35 -8.29 2.64 -2.87
CA ALA A 35 -9.18 2.89 -1.74
C ALA A 35 -8.69 2.18 -0.47
N LEU A 36 -8.24 0.93 -0.58
CA LEU A 36 -7.67 0.20 0.56
C LEU A 36 -6.44 0.91 1.13
N VAL A 37 -5.48 1.35 0.31
CA VAL A 37 -4.30 2.08 0.80
C VAL A 37 -4.67 3.41 1.41
N ARG A 38 -5.55 4.16 0.74
CA ARG A 38 -6.00 5.48 1.19
C ARG A 38 -6.65 5.42 2.57
N ASP A 39 -7.47 4.39 2.80
CA ASP A 39 -8.28 4.23 3.99
C ASP A 39 -7.61 3.32 5.05
N HIS A 40 -6.43 2.74 4.73
CA HIS A 40 -5.59 1.96 5.64
C HIS A 40 -5.25 2.76 6.90
N ARG A 41 -5.46 2.13 8.06
CA ARG A 41 -5.17 2.74 9.36
C ARG A 41 -3.73 2.48 9.76
N THR A 42 -3.03 3.57 10.01
CA THR A 42 -1.67 3.60 10.56
C THR A 42 -1.68 3.30 12.06
N ALA A 43 -0.52 2.96 12.61
CA ALA A 43 -0.31 2.81 14.06
C ALA A 43 -0.53 4.13 14.82
N GLY A 44 -0.47 5.28 14.13
CA GLY A 44 -0.81 6.60 14.68
C GLY A 44 -2.31 6.89 14.77
N PHE A 45 -3.18 5.88 14.67
CA PHE A 45 -4.65 5.99 14.76
C PHE A 45 -5.28 6.95 13.74
N THR A 46 -4.64 7.12 12.59
CA THR A 46 -5.13 7.91 11.45
C THR A 46 -5.03 7.10 10.15
N THR A 47 -5.61 7.60 9.06
CA THR A 47 -5.45 6.96 7.74
C THR A 47 -4.25 7.51 6.99
N ILE A 48 -3.78 6.76 6.00
CA ILE A 48 -2.73 7.22 5.07
C ILE A 48 -3.11 8.55 4.44
N ALA A 49 -4.33 8.66 3.90
CA ALA A 49 -4.80 9.90 3.26
C ALA A 49 -4.76 11.11 4.19
N ARG A 50 -5.22 10.92 5.44
CA ARG A 50 -5.21 11.98 6.44
C ARG A 50 -3.80 12.39 6.83
N THR A 51 -2.86 11.43 6.87
CA THR A 51 -1.45 11.71 7.16
C THR A 51 -0.78 12.51 6.05
N LEU A 52 -1.00 12.11 4.79
CA LEU A 52 -0.47 12.84 3.63
C LEU A 52 -1.03 14.26 3.56
N ALA A 53 -2.35 14.42 3.72
CA ALA A 53 -3.02 15.72 3.72
C ALA A 53 -2.59 16.60 4.92
N PHE A 54 -2.27 15.99 6.07
CA PHE A 54 -1.68 16.71 7.18
C PHE A 54 -0.28 17.22 6.82
N ALA A 55 0.60 16.36 6.30
CA ALA A 55 1.96 16.75 5.94
C ALA A 55 2.00 17.88 4.91
N GLU A 56 1.13 17.83 3.90
CA GLU A 56 1.05 18.89 2.89
C GLU A 56 0.64 20.24 3.47
N ARG A 57 -0.38 20.26 4.35
CA ARG A 57 -0.81 21.48 5.03
C ARG A 57 0.22 22.00 6.02
N ALA A 58 0.75 21.11 6.85
CA ALA A 58 1.66 21.48 7.95
C ALA A 58 2.99 22.04 7.43
N THR A 59 3.50 21.52 6.30
CA THR A 59 4.76 21.98 5.69
C THR A 59 4.61 23.20 4.78
N GLY A 60 3.40 23.77 4.66
CA GLY A 60 3.14 24.88 3.74
C GLY A 60 3.43 24.51 2.27
N GLY A 61 3.13 23.26 1.89
CA GLY A 61 3.34 22.75 0.54
C GLY A 61 4.80 22.42 0.18
N ALA A 62 5.70 22.29 1.17
CA ALA A 62 7.05 21.76 0.95
C ALA A 62 7.01 20.26 0.62
N PHE A 63 6.14 19.52 1.31
CA PHE A 63 5.67 18.21 0.86
C PHE A 63 4.36 18.39 0.07
N ARG A 64 4.21 17.68 -1.04
CA ARG A 64 2.94 17.62 -1.80
C ARG A 64 2.62 16.21 -2.24
N PHE A 65 1.38 15.80 -2.03
CA PHE A 65 0.89 14.54 -2.56
C PHE A 65 0.71 14.64 -4.09
N GLY A 66 1.19 13.63 -4.82
CA GLY A 66 1.24 13.61 -6.28
C GLY A 66 0.31 12.59 -6.95
N GLY A 67 -0.36 11.73 -6.17
CA GLY A 67 -1.26 10.70 -6.69
C GLY A 67 -0.85 9.27 -6.33
N TYR A 68 -1.60 8.32 -6.85
CA TYR A 68 -1.32 6.89 -6.72
C TYR A 68 -0.95 6.32 -8.09
N GLN A 69 -0.04 5.35 -8.11
CA GLN A 69 0.23 4.48 -9.25
C GLN A 69 0.00 3.05 -8.82
N VAL A 70 -0.65 2.24 -9.66
CA VAL A 70 -0.90 0.83 -9.37
C VAL A 70 -0.25 -0.03 -10.43
N ASP A 71 0.61 -0.94 -10.00
CA ASP A 71 1.21 -1.95 -10.86
C ASP A 71 0.64 -3.32 -10.53
N TYR A 72 0.18 -3.99 -11.57
CA TYR A 72 -0.26 -5.38 -11.52
C TYR A 72 0.78 -6.26 -12.16
N ARG A 73 1.19 -7.28 -11.41
CA ARG A 73 2.07 -8.32 -11.90
C ARG A 73 1.27 -9.61 -12.03
N PRO A 74 1.17 -10.22 -13.23
CA PRO A 74 0.39 -11.44 -13.43
C PRO A 74 0.85 -12.61 -12.55
N ASP A 75 2.13 -12.60 -12.15
CA ASP A 75 2.79 -13.60 -11.31
C ASP A 75 2.69 -13.30 -9.79
N ALA A 76 2.16 -12.14 -9.40
CA ALA A 76 2.05 -11.74 -8.00
C ALA A 76 0.62 -11.90 -7.47
N PRO A 77 0.42 -12.45 -6.25
CA PRO A 77 -0.91 -12.56 -5.64
C PRO A 77 -1.43 -11.24 -5.06
N PHE A 78 -0.80 -10.10 -5.37
CA PHE A 78 -1.12 -8.78 -4.86
C PHE A 78 -0.87 -7.70 -5.92
N ALA A 79 -1.59 -6.59 -5.82
CA ALA A 79 -1.27 -5.35 -6.53
C ALA A 79 -0.20 -4.57 -5.77
N ARG A 80 0.63 -3.81 -6.47
CA ARG A 80 1.55 -2.85 -5.86
C ARG A 80 0.98 -1.45 -6.04
N VAL A 81 0.72 -0.74 -4.95
CA VAL A 81 0.26 0.65 -4.98
C VAL A 81 1.40 1.54 -4.51
N ARG A 82 1.83 2.46 -5.35
CA ARG A 82 2.88 3.44 -5.05
C ARG A 82 2.26 4.81 -4.89
N ILE A 83 2.56 5.49 -3.79
CA ILE A 83 2.14 6.87 -3.57
C ILE A 83 3.25 7.76 -4.08
N CYS A 84 2.90 8.62 -5.04
CA CYS A 84 3.79 9.62 -5.58
C CYS A 84 3.67 10.92 -4.78
N TYR A 85 4.77 11.60 -4.59
CA TYR A 85 4.84 12.87 -3.87
C TYR A 85 5.97 13.75 -4.42
N ARG A 86 5.94 15.03 -4.09
CA ARG A 86 7.06 15.96 -4.29
C ARG A 86 7.56 16.43 -2.93
N LEU A 87 8.87 16.52 -2.80
CA LEU A 87 9.54 17.15 -1.67
C LEU A 87 10.42 18.28 -2.20
N GLY A 88 10.00 19.52 -1.94
CA GLY A 88 10.69 20.70 -2.45
C GLY A 88 10.61 20.86 -3.97
N ILE A 89 11.76 21.13 -4.59
CA ILE A 89 11.87 21.39 -6.04
C ILE A 89 12.18 20.15 -6.88
N ASP A 90 12.39 19.01 -6.23
CA ASP A 90 12.76 17.77 -6.88
C ASP A 90 11.64 17.22 -7.78
N PRO A 91 12.00 16.41 -8.79
CA PRO A 91 11.01 15.69 -9.58
C PRO A 91 10.11 14.83 -8.66
N PRO A 92 8.86 14.55 -9.07
CA PRO A 92 7.97 13.72 -8.27
C PRO A 92 8.57 12.33 -8.06
N THR A 93 8.58 11.89 -6.80
CA THR A 93 9.09 10.59 -6.36
C THR A 93 7.91 9.66 -6.09
N CYS A 94 7.93 8.45 -6.64
CA CYS A 94 6.96 7.39 -6.36
C CYS A 94 7.62 6.30 -5.53
N GLY A 95 7.73 6.54 -4.22
CA GLY A 95 8.53 5.70 -3.31
C GLY A 95 7.81 5.26 -2.03
N LEU A 96 6.53 5.59 -1.84
CA LEU A 96 5.77 5.05 -0.73
C LEU A 96 4.98 3.83 -1.21
N ASP A 97 5.60 2.66 -1.08
CA ASP A 97 5.13 1.44 -1.72
C ASP A 97 4.33 0.54 -0.77
N TYR A 98 3.16 0.10 -1.24
CA TYR A 98 2.26 -0.83 -0.56
C TYR A 98 2.00 -2.08 -1.40
N ARG A 99 1.85 -3.22 -0.72
CA ARG A 99 1.27 -4.44 -1.30
C ARG A 99 -0.18 -4.55 -0.86
N VAL A 100 -1.05 -4.85 -1.81
CA VAL A 100 -2.50 -4.83 -1.60
C VAL A 100 -3.12 -6.11 -2.16
N ALA A 101 -3.84 -6.82 -1.29
CA ALA A 101 -4.81 -7.83 -1.69
C ALA A 101 -6.21 -7.31 -1.39
N VAL A 102 -7.17 -7.52 -2.29
CA VAL A 102 -8.56 -7.03 -2.10
C VAL A 102 -9.47 -8.12 -1.56
N ASN A 103 -9.17 -9.39 -1.79
CA ASN A 103 -9.98 -10.51 -1.32
C ASN A 103 -9.10 -11.69 -0.83
N PRO A 104 -8.89 -11.83 0.49
CA PRO A 104 -9.33 -10.93 1.56
C PRO A 104 -8.61 -9.57 1.49
N SER A 105 -9.23 -8.53 2.04
CA SER A 105 -8.63 -7.19 2.09
C SER A 105 -7.40 -7.17 3.00
N HIS A 106 -6.24 -6.84 2.45
CA HIS A 106 -4.97 -6.76 3.16
C HIS A 106 -4.10 -5.65 2.57
N VAL A 107 -3.51 -4.83 3.43
CA VAL A 107 -2.60 -3.73 3.05
C VAL A 107 -1.38 -3.80 3.95
N GLU A 108 -0.20 -3.75 3.33
CA GLU A 108 1.06 -3.67 4.05
C GLU A 108 2.09 -2.83 3.28
N PRO A 109 3.03 -2.18 3.98
CA PRO A 109 4.21 -1.62 3.34
C PRO A 109 4.99 -2.69 2.58
N ALA A 110 5.49 -2.34 1.40
CA ALA A 110 6.36 -3.23 0.64
C ALA A 110 7.71 -3.46 1.32
N ASP A 111 8.21 -2.46 2.08
CA ASP A 111 9.31 -2.58 3.04
C ASP A 111 8.79 -2.19 4.43
N ARG A 112 8.90 -3.10 5.40
CA ARG A 112 8.38 -2.92 6.76
C ARG A 112 9.44 -2.36 7.73
N TYR A 113 10.71 -2.38 7.36
CA TYR A 113 11.82 -2.16 8.28
C TYR A 113 12.48 -0.79 8.10
N ASN A 114 12.43 -0.23 6.90
CA ASN A 114 13.07 1.05 6.60
C ASN A 114 12.18 1.95 5.71
N GLY A 115 12.69 3.15 5.43
CA GLY A 115 12.13 4.05 4.44
C GLY A 115 10.90 4.86 4.90
N LEU A 116 10.53 5.83 4.06
CA LEU A 116 9.44 6.76 4.33
C LEU A 116 8.08 6.06 4.52
N THR A 117 7.82 4.94 3.85
CA THR A 117 6.57 4.17 4.04
C THR A 117 6.43 3.68 5.47
N ARG A 118 7.51 3.18 6.08
CA ARG A 118 7.49 2.76 7.49
C ARG A 118 7.13 3.94 8.38
N ASP A 119 7.79 5.08 8.21
CA ASP A 119 7.53 6.24 9.06
C ASP A 119 6.09 6.80 8.85
N LEU A 120 5.55 6.69 7.63
CA LEU A 120 4.15 6.97 7.32
C LEU A 120 3.19 6.08 8.11
N GLU A 121 3.48 4.79 8.24
CA GLU A 121 2.70 3.85 9.08
C GLU A 121 2.71 4.20 10.57
N HIS A 122 3.69 4.97 11.05
CA HIS A 122 3.75 5.42 12.45
C HIS A 122 2.99 6.73 12.68
N GLY A 123 2.37 7.28 11.64
CA GLY A 123 1.48 8.43 11.70
C GLY A 123 2.16 9.78 11.44
N PRO A 124 1.43 10.89 11.66
CA PRO A 124 1.79 12.19 11.07
C PRO A 124 3.12 12.76 11.54
N ARG A 125 3.42 12.65 12.83
CA ARG A 125 4.66 13.19 13.41
C ARG A 125 5.89 12.38 12.96
N ALA A 126 5.78 11.05 12.93
CA ALA A 126 6.85 10.18 12.48
C ALA A 126 7.16 10.43 10.99
N PHE A 127 6.11 10.59 10.18
CA PHE A 127 6.24 10.93 8.77
C PHE A 127 6.91 12.29 8.56
N LEU A 128 6.51 13.35 9.28
CA LEU A 128 7.18 14.65 9.20
C LEU A 128 8.66 14.57 9.59
N ARG A 129 9.01 13.84 10.66
CA ARG A 129 10.42 13.62 11.04
C ARG A 129 11.20 12.89 9.95
N ALA A 130 10.58 11.95 9.26
CA ALA A 130 11.22 11.25 8.15
C ALA A 130 11.40 12.15 6.92
N LEU A 131 10.43 13.00 6.61
CA LEU A 131 10.54 14.01 5.56
C LEU A 131 11.65 15.02 5.87
N ALA A 132 11.84 15.40 7.14
CA ALA A 132 12.97 16.26 7.54
C ALA A 132 14.31 15.57 7.28
N ARG A 133 14.46 14.30 7.67
CA ARG A 133 15.67 13.50 7.36
C ARG A 133 15.93 13.42 5.86
N GLU A 134 14.89 13.20 5.06
CA GLU A 134 15.01 13.12 3.61
C GLU A 134 15.43 14.48 3.00
N ALA A 135 14.82 15.58 3.44
CA ALA A 135 15.18 16.92 2.98
C ALA A 135 16.62 17.31 3.34
N ASP A 136 17.10 16.90 4.53
CA ASP A 136 18.48 17.08 4.96
C ASP A 136 19.46 16.27 4.07
N LEU A 137 19.16 14.99 3.82
CA LEU A 137 19.94 14.13 2.91
C LEU A 137 20.00 14.69 1.49
N GLN A 138 18.89 15.26 1.00
CA GLN A 138 18.79 15.92 -0.30
C GLN A 138 19.40 17.34 -0.33
N ARG A 139 19.93 17.82 0.81
CA ARG A 139 20.51 19.16 0.96
C ARG A 139 19.55 20.29 0.56
N GLN A 140 18.30 20.19 1.01
CA GLN A 140 17.24 21.17 0.77
C GLN A 140 16.92 22.00 2.04
N PRO A 141 17.75 22.99 2.42
CA PRO A 141 17.64 23.68 3.71
C PRO A 141 16.34 24.46 3.88
N ASP A 142 15.79 25.05 2.81
CA ASP A 142 14.52 25.78 2.88
C ASP A 142 13.32 24.84 3.12
N VAL A 143 13.38 23.63 2.58
CA VAL A 143 12.36 22.60 2.79
C VAL A 143 12.47 22.05 4.20
N LEU A 144 13.69 21.72 4.63
CA LEU A 144 13.97 21.27 6.00
C LEU A 144 13.42 22.24 7.03
N ARG A 145 13.74 23.54 6.91
CA ARG A 145 13.24 24.59 7.82
C ARG A 145 11.73 24.65 7.93
N ARG A 146 11.00 24.44 6.81
CA ARG A 146 9.53 24.41 6.82
C ARG A 146 8.98 23.18 7.53
N ILE A 147 9.64 22.04 7.37
CA ILE A 147 9.24 20.78 8.04
C ILE A 147 9.55 20.87 9.54
N GLU A 148 10.70 21.42 9.92
CA GLU A 148 11.07 21.64 11.32
C GLU A 148 10.10 22.60 12.02
N ALA A 149 9.72 23.70 11.36
CA ALA A 149 8.69 24.61 11.87
C ALA A 149 7.34 23.89 12.10
N ALA A 150 6.99 22.92 11.25
CA ALA A 150 5.79 22.10 11.44
C ALA A 150 5.90 21.10 12.61
N LEU A 151 7.13 20.74 13.00
CA LEU A 151 7.42 19.83 14.11
C LEU A 151 7.56 20.57 15.46
N ASP A 152 7.84 21.86 15.45
CA ASP A 152 8.08 22.69 16.64
C ASP A 152 7.00 22.55 17.73
N PRO A 153 5.67 22.55 17.42
CA PRO A 153 4.63 22.34 18.43
C PRO A 153 4.62 20.96 19.09
N TYR A 154 5.44 20.03 18.61
CA TYR A 154 5.57 18.67 19.14
C TYR A 154 6.94 18.42 19.77
N ASN A 155 7.73 19.47 19.96
CA ASN A 155 8.99 19.39 20.67
C ASN A 155 8.70 19.14 22.17
N PRO A 156 9.09 17.97 22.74
CA PRO A 156 8.81 17.66 24.14
C PRO A 156 9.59 18.56 25.12
N TYR A 157 10.55 19.33 24.63
CA TYR A 157 11.32 20.29 25.43
C TYR A 157 10.79 21.73 25.32
N ASP A 158 9.72 21.96 24.56
CA ASP A 158 9.02 23.24 24.54
C ASP A 158 7.92 23.22 25.63
N TRP A 159 8.23 23.82 26.79
CA TRP A 159 7.37 23.85 27.98
C TRP A 159 6.57 25.16 28.11
N ARG A 160 6.44 25.91 27.01
CA ARG A 160 5.71 27.19 26.97
C ARG A 160 4.20 27.06 27.18
#